data_AF-A0A7Y0F078-F1
#
_entry.id   AF-A0A7Y0F078-F1
#
_cell.length_a   1.000
_cell.length_b   1.000
_cell.length_c   1.000
_cell.angle_alpha   90.00
_cell.angle_beta   90.00
_cell.angle_gamma   90.00
#
_symmetry.space_group_name_H-M   'P 1'
#
loop_
_entity.id
_entity.type
_entity.pdbx_description
1 polymer ?
#
loop_
_entity_poly.entity_id
_entity_poly.type
_entity_poly.pdbx_seq_one_letter_code
_entity_poly.pdbx_strand_id
1 'polypeptide(L)'
;MFYVALLPGLLCGAAVSVVDVRERRVPRAWVAAGYVAQLVALLVWCVAANQLFTALTAVVISLGAAVLQLLLGLIRPGSLGFGDVTITLVVGLAVGAAGWFAVLYWWLAMGALGLAAIGVGARTGHDDVPFAPVITAAGVLGVALAALM
;
A
#
# COMPACT_ATOMS: atom_id res chain seq x y z
N MET A 1 20.04 6.13 -2.21
CA MET A 1 20.00 4.73 -1.73
C MET A 1 18.72 4.38 -0.97
N PHE A 2 18.03 5.35 -0.35
CA PHE A 2 16.78 5.14 0.38
C PHE A 2 15.65 4.50 -0.45
N TYR A 3 15.43 4.96 -1.69
CA TYR A 3 14.37 4.43 -2.56
C TYR A 3 14.50 2.93 -2.88
N VAL A 4 15.72 2.38 -2.88
CA VAL A 4 15.95 0.94 -3.09
C VAL A 4 15.38 0.12 -1.94
N ALA A 5 15.38 0.67 -0.72
CA ALA A 5 14.79 0.02 0.46
C ALA A 5 13.25 0.00 0.40
N LEU A 6 12.61 0.77 -0.48
CA LEU A 6 11.15 0.81 -0.67
C LEU A 6 10.65 -0.13 -1.77
N LEU A 7 11.56 -0.59 -2.64
CA LEU A 7 11.24 -1.44 -3.79
C LEU A 7 10.63 -2.80 -3.40
N PRO A 8 11.06 -3.51 -2.35
CA PRO A 8 10.50 -4.83 -2.04
C PRO A 8 8.98 -4.81 -1.83
N GLY A 9 8.48 -3.82 -1.08
CA GLY A 9 7.06 -3.64 -0.78
C GLY A 9 6.26 -3.17 -1.98
N LEU A 10 6.79 -2.23 -2.78
CA LEU A 10 6.13 -1.75 -3.99
C LEU A 10 6.08 -2.82 -5.09
N LEU A 11 7.16 -3.59 -5.26
CA LEU A 11 7.21 -4.72 -6.20
C LEU A 11 6.32 -5.87 -5.74
N CYS A 12 6.29 -6.17 -4.44
CA CYS A 12 5.37 -7.17 -3.90
C CYS A 12 3.92 -6.73 -4.09
N GLY A 13 3.59 -5.47 -3.80
CA GLY A 13 2.25 -4.91 -4.05
C GLY A 13 1.85 -4.99 -5.52
N ALA A 14 2.78 -4.72 -6.44
CA ALA A 14 2.54 -4.84 -7.88
C ALA A 14 2.34 -6.29 -8.31
N ALA A 15 3.19 -7.21 -7.84
CA ALA A 15 3.09 -8.63 -8.15
C ALA A 15 1.78 -9.24 -7.62
N VAL A 16 1.41 -8.90 -6.38
CA VAL A 16 0.14 -9.33 -5.78
C VAL A 16 -1.05 -8.74 -6.53
N SER A 17 -0.98 -7.47 -6.96
CA SER A 17 -2.03 -6.85 -7.77
C SER A 17 -2.22 -7.55 -9.13
N VAL A 18 -1.13 -7.98 -9.78
CA VAL A 18 -1.19 -8.75 -11.05
C VAL A 18 -1.81 -10.13 -10.84
N VAL A 19 -1.47 -10.80 -9.73
CA VAL A 19 -2.04 -12.11 -9.38
C VAL A 19 -3.51 -11.98 -9.00
N ASP A 20 -3.89 -10.94 -8.26
CA ASP A 20 -5.27 -10.69 -7.86
C ASP A 20 -6.18 -10.45 -9.07
N VAL A 21 -5.73 -9.64 -10.04
CA VAL A 21 -6.44 -9.40 -11.31
C VAL A 21 -6.60 -10.68 -12.13
N ARG A 22 -5.63 -11.61 -12.08
CA ARG A 22 -5.64 -12.83 -12.89
C ARG A 22 -6.38 -13.99 -12.24
N GLU A 23 -6.27 -14.17 -10.93
CA GLU A 23 -6.70 -15.38 -10.23
C GLU A 23 -7.76 -15.13 -9.15
N ARG A 24 -8.11 -13.86 -8.87
CA ARG A 24 -9.03 -13.44 -7.79
C ARG A 24 -8.69 -14.04 -6.41
N ARG A 25 -7.43 -14.41 -6.19
CA ARG A 25 -6.95 -15.02 -4.94
C ARG A 25 -5.62 -14.39 -4.58
N VAL A 26 -5.62 -13.59 -3.51
CA VAL A 26 -4.38 -13.06 -2.92
C VAL A 26 -3.71 -14.16 -2.09
N PRO A 27 -2.53 -14.69 -2.48
CA PRO A 27 -1.81 -15.65 -1.67
C PRO A 27 -1.24 -14.94 -0.43
N ARG A 28 -1.90 -15.14 0.72
CA ARG A 28 -1.55 -14.50 2.01
C ARG A 28 -0.08 -14.68 2.40
N ALA A 29 0.51 -15.82 2.04
CA ALA A 29 1.91 -16.12 2.29
C ALA A 29 2.85 -15.15 1.54
N TRP A 30 2.48 -14.69 0.33
CA TRP A 30 3.29 -13.77 -0.45
C TRP A 30 3.22 -12.35 0.11
N VAL A 31 2.04 -11.93 0.57
CA VAL A 31 1.87 -10.63 1.22
C VAL A 31 2.66 -10.57 2.53
N ALA A 32 2.60 -11.64 3.33
CA ALA A 32 3.41 -11.75 4.54
C ALA A 32 4.92 -11.74 4.23
N ALA A 33 5.36 -12.52 3.24
CA ALA A 33 6.75 -12.52 2.80
C ALA A 33 7.21 -11.14 2.31
N GLY A 34 6.37 -10.43 1.54
CA GLY A 34 6.61 -9.08 1.08
C GLY A 34 6.73 -8.06 2.20
N TYR A 35 5.85 -8.14 3.20
CA TYR A 35 5.92 -7.29 4.39
C TYR A 35 7.22 -7.51 5.17
N VAL A 36 7.58 -8.78 5.41
CA VAL A 36 8.82 -9.13 6.13
C VAL A 36 10.04 -8.67 5.34
N ALA A 37 10.08 -8.91 4.03
CA ALA A 37 11.18 -8.46 3.17
C ALA A 37 11.32 -6.93 3.19
N GLN A 38 10.20 -6.20 3.09
CA GLN A 38 10.18 -4.73 3.17
C GLN A 38 10.66 -4.24 4.54
N LEU A 39 10.22 -4.87 5.63
CA LEU A 39 10.63 -4.52 6.98
C LEU A 39 12.12 -4.76 7.21
N VAL A 40 12.65 -5.89 6.77
CA VAL A 40 14.09 -6.21 6.87
C VAL A 40 14.91 -5.21 6.08
N ALA A 41 14.53 -4.91 4.83
CA ALA A 41 15.22 -3.92 4.01
C ALA A 41 15.22 -2.53 4.66
N LEU A 42 14.08 -2.11 5.23
CA LEU A 42 13.94 -0.84 5.93
C LEU A 42 14.81 -0.80 7.19
N LEU A 43 14.80 -1.87 7.99
CA LEU A 43 15.59 -1.96 9.22
C LEU A 43 17.10 -1.90 8.92
N VAL A 44 17.57 -2.64 7.92
CA VAL A 44 18.99 -2.60 7.50
C VAL A 44 19.40 -1.17 7.13
N TRP A 45 18.56 -0.47 6.35
CA TRP A 45 18.83 0.91 5.98
C TRP A 45 18.78 1.87 7.17
N CYS A 46 17.76 1.76 8.02
CA CYS A 46 17.59 2.60 9.21
C CYS A 46 18.73 2.42 10.22
N VAL A 47 19.25 1.20 10.39
CA VAL A 47 20.41 0.95 11.23
C VAL A 47 21.66 1.61 10.63
N ALA A 48 21.89 1.43 9.33
CA ALA A 48 23.03 2.04 8.64
C ALA A 48 22.99 3.58 8.64
N ALA A 49 21.81 4.16 8.53
CA ALA A 49 21.59 5.61 8.52
C ALA A 49 21.38 6.21 9.93
N ASN A 50 21.39 5.39 10.99
CA ASN A 50 21.06 5.77 12.37
C ASN A 50 19.69 6.49 12.51
N GLN A 51 18.68 6.00 11.79
CA GLN A 51 17.31 6.52 11.74
C GLN A 51 16.27 5.47 12.14
N LEU A 52 16.47 4.79 13.26
CA LEU A 52 15.53 3.77 13.76
C LEU A 52 14.12 4.30 14.05
N PHE A 53 14.01 5.59 14.40
CA PHE A 53 12.70 6.22 14.59
C PHE A 53 11.84 6.18 13.31
N THR A 54 12.47 6.32 12.13
CA THR A 54 11.77 6.21 10.83
C THR A 54 11.16 4.82 10.63
N ALA A 55 11.86 3.75 11.03
CA ALA A 55 11.31 2.39 10.96
C ALA A 55 10.10 2.22 11.88
N LEU A 56 10.18 2.76 13.11
CA LEU A 56 9.04 2.73 14.04
C LEU A 56 7.84 3.51 13.48
N THR A 57 8.06 4.73 12.98
CA THR A 57 7.00 5.54 12.37
C THR A 57 6.37 4.84 11.17
N ALA A 58 7.18 4.23 10.30
CA ALA A 58 6.69 3.47 9.16
C ALA A 58 5.80 2.29 9.56
N VAL A 59 6.19 1.53 10.59
CA VAL A 59 5.39 0.41 11.13
C VAL A 59 4.08 0.92 11.73
N VAL A 60 4.11 2.00 12.51
CA VAL A 60 2.90 2.59 13.10
C VAL A 60 1.94 3.07 12.01
N ILE A 61 2.45 3.75 10.97
CA ILE A 61 1.65 4.23 9.85
C ILE A 61 1.06 3.07 9.06
N SER A 62 1.85 2.04 8.76
CA SER A 62 1.41 0.80 8.11
C SER A 62 0.25 0.15 8.85
N LEU A 63 0.42 -0.10 10.15
CA LEU A 63 -0.60 -0.73 10.98
C LEU A 63 -1.84 0.15 11.11
N GLY A 64 -1.67 1.45 11.33
CA GLY A 64 -2.77 2.41 11.41
C GLY A 64 -3.58 2.48 10.12
N ALA A 65 -2.91 2.50 8.96
CA ALA A 65 -3.57 2.50 7.65
C ALA A 65 -4.34 1.19 7.42
N ALA A 66 -3.74 0.04 7.74
CA ALA A 66 -4.41 -1.26 7.62
C ALA A 66 -5.62 -1.37 8.56
N VAL A 67 -5.50 -0.89 9.80
CA VAL A 67 -6.63 -0.83 10.75
C VAL A 67 -7.73 0.07 10.22
N LEU A 68 -7.40 1.25 9.68
CA LEU A 68 -8.40 2.14 9.09
C LEU A 68 -9.12 1.45 7.93
N GLN A 69 -8.38 0.79 7.04
CA GLN A 69 -8.93 0.05 5.91
C GLN A 69 -9.84 -1.11 6.37
N LEU A 70 -9.44 -1.82 7.43
CA LEU A 70 -10.23 -2.89 8.05
C LEU A 70 -11.52 -2.33 8.65
N LEU A 71 -11.45 -1.22 9.39
CA LEU A 71 -12.62 -0.56 9.97
C LEU A 71 -13.61 -0.13 8.89
N LEU A 72 -13.12 0.43 7.77
CA LEU A 72 -13.97 0.77 6.62
C LEU A 72 -14.68 -0.46 6.06
N GLY A 73 -13.96 -1.59 5.91
CA GLY A 73 -14.54 -2.86 5.47
C GLY A 73 -15.56 -3.45 6.47
N LEU A 74 -15.38 -3.22 7.77
CA LEU A 74 -16.35 -3.64 8.80
C LEU A 74 -17.61 -2.76 8.83
N ILE A 75 -17.47 -1.45 8.57
CA ILE A 75 -18.61 -0.51 8.50
C ILE A 75 -19.46 -0.76 7.25
N ARG A 76 -18.83 -1.09 6.12
CA ARG A 76 -19.49 -1.40 4.84
C ARG A 76 -19.07 -2.81 4.37
N PRO A 77 -19.63 -3.88 4.95
CA PRO A 77 -19.32 -5.24 4.52
C PRO A 77 -19.62 -5.43 3.03
N GLY A 78 -18.63 -5.90 2.28
CA GLY A 78 -18.71 -6.07 0.82
C GLY A 78 -18.10 -4.93 0.00
N SER A 79 -17.71 -3.79 0.60
CA SER A 79 -17.04 -2.71 -0.14
C SER A 79 -15.53 -2.87 -0.24
N LEU A 80 -14.93 -3.70 0.62
CA LEU A 80 -13.48 -3.77 0.76
C LEU A 80 -13.04 -5.18 1.14
N GLY A 81 -12.12 -5.75 0.35
CA GLY A 81 -11.64 -7.11 0.53
C GLY A 81 -10.57 -7.20 1.61
N PHE A 82 -10.43 -8.37 2.24
CA PHE A 82 -9.30 -8.63 3.15
C PHE A 82 -7.94 -8.47 2.44
N GLY A 83 -7.90 -8.74 1.12
CA GLY A 83 -6.72 -8.47 0.28
C GLY A 83 -6.28 -7.01 0.33
N ASP A 84 -7.23 -6.07 0.25
CA ASP A 84 -6.97 -4.63 0.27
C ASP A 84 -6.39 -4.17 1.62
N VAL A 85 -6.85 -4.74 2.73
CA VAL A 85 -6.27 -4.47 4.05
C VAL A 85 -4.81 -4.93 4.09
N THR A 86 -4.53 -6.13 3.59
CA THR A 86 -3.18 -6.70 3.63
C THR A 86 -2.21 -6.01 2.69
N ILE A 87 -2.66 -5.53 1.52
CA ILE A 87 -1.80 -4.76 0.61
C ILE A 87 -1.55 -3.36 1.15
N THR A 88 -2.54 -2.74 1.81
CA THR A 88 -2.39 -1.45 2.53
C THR A 88 -1.31 -1.56 3.61
N LEU A 89 -1.23 -2.69 4.30
CA LEU A 89 -0.20 -2.97 5.28
C LEU A 89 1.22 -3.03 4.64
N VAL A 90 1.37 -3.69 3.48
CA VAL A 90 2.66 -3.73 2.76
C VAL A 90 3.06 -2.37 2.19
N VAL A 91 2.16 -1.72 1.47
CA VAL A 91 2.42 -0.43 0.82
C VAL A 91 2.59 0.68 1.86
N GLY A 92 1.79 0.66 2.93
CA GLY A 92 1.87 1.62 4.02
C GLY A 92 3.22 1.60 4.75
N LEU A 93 3.91 0.46 4.80
CA LEU A 93 5.26 0.38 5.35
C LEU A 93 6.27 1.13 4.47
N ALA A 94 6.17 1.00 3.15
CA ALA A 94 7.03 1.72 2.22
C ALA A 94 6.72 3.22 2.19
N VAL A 95 5.44 3.58 2.13
CA VAL A 95 5.01 4.99 2.11
C VAL A 95 5.30 5.67 3.45
N GLY A 96 5.04 5.00 4.58
CA GLY A 96 5.32 5.53 5.91
C GLY A 96 6.80 5.78 6.15
N ALA A 97 7.68 4.95 5.59
CA ALA A 97 9.12 5.20 5.61
C ALA A 97 9.50 6.46 4.82
N ALA A 98 8.83 6.74 3.71
CA ALA A 98 9.06 7.93 2.89
C ALA A 98 8.59 9.25 3.54
N GLY A 99 7.89 9.17 4.66
CA GLY A 99 7.54 10.31 5.50
C GLY A 99 6.09 10.78 5.36
N TRP A 100 5.73 11.77 6.18
CA TRP A 100 4.34 12.22 6.33
C TRP A 100 3.72 12.80 5.05
N PHE A 101 4.50 13.53 4.24
CA PHE A 101 4.01 14.06 2.96
C PHE A 101 3.69 12.94 1.96
N ALA A 102 4.52 11.88 1.92
CA ALA A 102 4.25 10.71 1.08
C ALA A 102 2.93 10.03 1.48
N VAL A 103 2.66 9.93 2.79
CA VAL A 103 1.40 9.38 3.32
C VAL A 103 0.20 10.25 2.94
N LEU A 104 0.32 11.57 3.04
CA LEU A 104 -0.74 12.49 2.62
C LEU A 104 -1.04 12.36 1.12
N TYR A 105 -0.01 12.36 0.27
CA TYR A 105 -0.19 12.17 -1.17
C TYR A 105 -0.74 10.80 -1.51
N TRP A 106 -0.34 9.76 -0.79
CA TRP A 106 -0.87 8.41 -0.96
C TRP A 106 -2.37 8.35 -0.69
N TRP A 107 -2.84 8.92 0.43
CA TRP A 107 -4.28 8.98 0.73
C TRP A 107 -5.07 9.79 -0.28
N LEU A 108 -4.57 10.95 -0.70
CA LEU A 108 -5.21 11.78 -1.73
C LEU A 108 -5.29 11.04 -3.07
N ALA A 109 -4.20 10.37 -3.47
CA ALA A 109 -4.15 9.58 -4.69
C ALA A 109 -5.08 8.36 -4.62
N MET A 110 -5.15 7.65 -3.50
CA MET A 110 -6.12 6.55 -3.30
C MET A 110 -7.56 7.04 -3.41
N GLY A 111 -7.89 8.19 -2.83
CA GLY A 111 -9.22 8.79 -2.95
C GLY A 111 -9.57 9.15 -4.40
N ALA A 112 -8.66 9.83 -5.11
CA ALA A 112 -8.86 10.24 -6.50
C ALA A 112 -8.97 9.05 -7.45
N LEU A 113 -8.03 8.10 -7.36
CA LEU A 113 -8.02 6.89 -8.19
C LEU A 113 -9.19 5.96 -7.86
N GLY A 114 -9.57 5.85 -6.58
CA GLY A 114 -10.72 5.06 -6.15
C GLY A 114 -12.04 5.61 -6.71
N LEU A 115 -12.24 6.93 -6.64
CA LEU A 115 -13.41 7.58 -7.25
C LEU A 115 -13.43 7.42 -8.78
N ALA A 116 -12.27 7.57 -9.43
CA ALA A 116 -12.17 7.36 -10.88
C ALA A 116 -12.49 5.91 -11.27
N ALA A 117 -11.98 4.94 -10.52
CA ALA A 117 -12.24 3.51 -10.73
C ALA A 117 -13.73 3.18 -10.59
N ILE A 118 -14.40 3.69 -9.54
CA ILE A 118 -15.85 3.53 -9.35
C ILE A 118 -16.62 4.19 -10.50
N GLY A 119 -16.24 5.41 -10.90
CA GLY A 119 -16.89 6.13 -12.00
C GLY A 119 -16.76 5.41 -13.35
N VAL A 120 -15.64 4.74 -13.61
CA VAL A 120 -15.44 3.90 -14.80
C VAL A 120 -16.20 2.59 -14.70
N GLY A 121 -16.19 1.93 -13.53
CA GLY A 121 -16.96 0.71 -13.27
C GLY A 121 -18.46 0.91 -13.52
N ALA A 122 -19.01 2.01 -13.00
CA ALA A 122 -20.41 2.40 -13.20
C ALA A 122 -20.76 2.64 -14.68
N ARG A 123 -19.81 3.09 -15.51
CA ARG A 123 -20.02 3.28 -16.96
C ARG A 123 -19.88 1.99 -17.77
N THR A 124 -19.15 1.01 -17.26
CA THR A 124 -18.80 -0.23 -17.97
C THR A 124 -19.58 -1.45 -17.45
N GLY A 125 -20.47 -1.28 -16.47
CA GLY A 125 -21.28 -2.35 -15.89
C GLY A 125 -20.49 -3.37 -15.06
N HIS A 126 -19.26 -3.03 -14.67
CA HIS A 126 -18.41 -3.87 -13.82
C HIS A 126 -18.39 -3.31 -12.40
N ASP A 127 -19.14 -3.94 -11.50
CA ASP A 127 -19.27 -3.51 -10.09
C ASP A 127 -18.10 -3.98 -9.19
N ASP A 128 -17.21 -4.83 -9.72
CA ASP A 128 -16.23 -5.59 -8.94
C ASP A 128 -14.79 -5.19 -9.32
N VAL A 129 -14.47 -3.90 -9.17
CA VAL A 129 -13.14 -3.37 -9.49
C VAL A 129 -12.18 -3.64 -8.31
N PRO A 130 -11.09 -4.42 -8.50
CA PRO A 130 -10.15 -4.72 -7.43
C PRO A 130 -9.45 -3.43 -6.98
N PHE A 131 -9.41 -3.20 -5.66
CA PHE A 131 -8.89 -1.96 -5.07
C PHE A 131 -7.38 -2.03 -4.76
N ALA A 132 -6.80 -3.23 -4.67
CA ALA A 132 -5.36 -3.44 -4.48
C ALA A 132 -4.45 -2.75 -5.52
N PRO A 133 -4.76 -2.76 -6.83
CA PRO A 133 -4.02 -1.97 -7.83
C PRO A 133 -4.07 -0.46 -7.55
N VAL A 134 -5.21 0.06 -7.09
CA VAL A 134 -5.36 1.48 -6.73
C VAL A 134 -4.46 1.84 -5.56
N ILE A 135 -4.47 1.03 -4.50
CA ILE A 135 -3.63 1.23 -3.31
C ILE A 135 -2.15 1.26 -3.68
N THR A 136 -1.73 0.32 -4.53
CA THR A 136 -0.32 0.17 -4.93
C THR A 136 0.12 1.31 -5.84
N ALA A 137 -0.68 1.66 -6.87
CA ALA A 137 -0.40 2.77 -7.78
C ALA A 137 -0.34 4.11 -7.04
N ALA A 138 -1.28 4.34 -6.13
CA ALA A 138 -1.27 5.50 -5.25
C ALA A 138 -0.01 5.55 -4.38
N GLY A 139 0.46 4.39 -3.88
CA GLY A 139 1.67 4.31 -3.05
C GLY A 139 2.92 4.72 -3.83
N VAL A 140 3.05 4.25 -5.07
CA VAL A 140 4.12 4.66 -5.98
C VAL A 140 4.06 6.17 -6.25
N LEU A 141 2.87 6.70 -6.55
CA LEU A 141 2.67 8.14 -6.77
C LEU A 141 2.99 8.96 -5.52
N GLY A 142 2.56 8.53 -4.34
CA GLY A 142 2.80 9.24 -3.08
C GLY A 142 4.29 9.34 -2.75
N VAL A 143 5.03 8.25 -2.94
CA VAL A 143 6.50 8.25 -2.77
C VAL A 143 7.19 9.11 -3.82
N ALA A 144 6.75 9.04 -5.09
CA ALA A 144 7.34 9.83 -6.17
C ALA A 144 7.10 11.33 -5.99
N LEU A 145 5.90 11.75 -5.61
CA LEU A 145 5.57 13.15 -5.36
C LEU A 145 6.34 13.70 -4.17
N ALA A 146 6.45 12.93 -3.08
CA ALA A 146 7.25 13.34 -1.92
C ALA A 146 8.76 13.45 -2.22
N ALA A 147 9.25 12.76 -3.26
CA ALA A 147 10.65 12.86 -3.70
C ALA A 147 10.94 14.10 -4.56
N LEU A 148 9.90 14.73 -5.13
CA LEU A 148 10.01 15.89 -6.03
C LEU A 148 9.90 17.23 -5.30
N MET A 149 9.59 17.21 -3.99
CA MET A 149 9.37 18.38 -3.15
C MET A 149 10.46 18.49 -2.10
#